data_AF-A0A936G7I2-F1
#
_entry.id   AF-A0A936G7I2-F1
#
_cell.length_a   1.000
_cell.length_b   1.000
_cell.length_c   1.000
_cell.angle_alpha   90.00
_cell.angle_beta   90.00
_cell.angle_gamma   90.00
#
_symmetry.space_group_name_H-M   'P 1'
#
loop_
_entity.id
_entity.type
_entity.pdbx_description
1 polymer ?
#
loop_
_entity_poly.entity_id
_entity_poly.type
_entity_poly.pdbx_seq_one_letter_code
_entity_poly.pdbx_strand_id
1 'polypeptide(L)'
;MLDTVIVYGHPTCPGIGPVKGLLTQSKVKFEYIDIHQDSVAAARVRAINNGNESVPTLVFPDGSTLTEPTVRELQSKLESLGYKVGFVAWLIGNIWLIFFIAAGVLIAVLRFLGAS
;
A
#
# COMPACT_ATOMS: atom_id res chain seq x y z
N MET A 1 8.96 -18.96 -3.16
CA MET A 1 9.00 -17.49 -3.08
C MET A 1 7.64 -17.04 -2.59
N LEU A 2 7.59 -16.08 -1.67
CA LEU A 2 6.33 -15.46 -1.28
C LEU A 2 5.95 -14.50 -2.41
N ASP A 3 4.80 -14.69 -3.05
CA ASP A 3 4.30 -13.73 -4.07
C ASP A 3 3.43 -12.64 -3.44
N THR A 4 3.47 -12.50 -2.12
CA THR A 4 2.51 -11.74 -1.31
C THR A 4 3.21 -11.17 -0.08
N VAL A 5 2.90 -9.91 0.25
CA VAL A 5 3.38 -9.26 1.48
C VAL A 5 2.57 -9.80 2.66
N ILE A 6 3.22 -10.22 3.74
CA ILE A 6 2.53 -10.61 4.97
C ILE A 6 2.54 -9.39 5.90
N VAL A 7 1.38 -9.04 6.46
CA VAL A 7 1.20 -7.94 7.40
C VAL A 7 0.69 -8.51 8.72
N TYR A 8 1.54 -8.50 9.73
CA TYR A 8 1.18 -8.86 11.10
C TYR A 8 0.67 -7.63 11.85
N GLY A 9 -0.42 -7.80 12.60
CA GLY A 9 -0.97 -6.74 13.43
C GLY A 9 -2.07 -7.23 14.36
N HIS A 10 -2.84 -6.28 14.90
CA HIS A 10 -4.13 -6.52 15.53
C HIS A 10 -5.11 -5.39 15.13
N PRO A 11 -6.43 -5.61 15.18
CA PRO A 11 -7.42 -4.67 14.63
C PRO A 11 -7.41 -3.27 15.25
N THR A 12 -6.97 -3.16 16.51
CA THR A 12 -6.93 -1.91 17.28
C THR A 12 -5.61 -1.15 17.16
N CYS A 13 -4.65 -1.62 16.34
CA CYS A 13 -3.39 -0.91 16.12
C CYS A 13 -3.59 0.30 15.19
N PRO A 14 -3.22 1.54 15.59
CA PRO A 14 -3.42 2.72 14.76
C PRO A 14 -2.60 2.69 13.45
N GLY A 15 -1.45 2.02 13.44
CA GLY A 15 -0.58 1.90 12.26
C GLY A 15 -1.11 0.96 11.18
N ILE A 16 -2.06 0.06 11.50
CA ILE A 16 -2.50 -0.97 10.55
C ILE A 16 -3.32 -0.41 9.39
N GLY A 17 -4.13 0.62 9.66
CA GLY A 17 -4.98 1.28 8.67
C GLY A 17 -4.17 1.92 7.54
N PRO A 18 -3.23 2.83 7.84
CA PRO A 18 -2.34 3.43 6.84
C PRO A 18 -1.57 2.41 6.01
N VAL A 19 -1.02 1.37 6.63
CA VAL A 19 -0.28 0.30 5.93
C VAL A 19 -1.17 -0.44 4.93
N LYS A 20 -2.33 -0.93 5.37
CA LYS A 20 -3.27 -1.66 4.49
C LYS A 20 -3.82 -0.76 3.38
N GLY A 21 -4.09 0.51 3.69
CA GLY A 21 -4.56 1.50 2.72
C GLY A 21 -3.56 1.72 1.59
N LEU A 22 -2.28 1.93 1.93
CA LEU A 22 -1.22 2.12 0.93
C LEU A 22 -1.01 0.89 0.06
N LEU A 23 -0.98 -0.31 0.66
CA LEU A 23 -0.85 -1.57 -0.09
C LEU A 23 -2.02 -1.76 -1.07
N THR A 24 -3.25 -1.47 -0.60
CA THR A 24 -4.46 -1.54 -1.43
C THR A 24 -4.41 -0.54 -2.59
N GLN A 25 -4.08 0.73 -2.33
CA GLN A 25 -3.97 1.76 -3.36
C GLN A 25 -2.90 1.41 -4.41
N SER A 26 -1.82 0.79 -3.96
CA SER A 26 -0.69 0.39 -4.79
C SER A 26 -0.92 -0.97 -5.49
N LYS A 27 -2.11 -1.57 -5.32
CA LYS A 27 -2.48 -2.89 -5.86
C LYS A 27 -1.49 -4.00 -5.46
N VAL A 28 -0.88 -3.88 -4.29
CA VAL A 28 0.04 -4.88 -3.74
C VAL A 28 -0.80 -6.00 -3.12
N LYS A 29 -0.55 -7.25 -3.52
CA LYS A 29 -1.18 -8.41 -2.88
C LYS A 29 -0.58 -8.58 -1.49
N PHE A 30 -1.44 -8.60 -0.47
CA PHE A 30 -1.02 -8.82 0.90
C PHE A 30 -1.97 -9.74 1.67
N GLU A 31 -1.43 -10.42 2.67
CA GLU A 31 -2.16 -11.20 3.67
C GLU A 31 -2.05 -10.50 5.02
N TYR A 32 -3.16 -10.41 5.76
CA TYR A 32 -3.18 -9.83 7.10
C TYR A 32 -3.39 -10.94 8.13
N ILE A 33 -2.49 -11.01 9.11
CA ILE A 33 -2.54 -12.02 10.18
C ILE A 33 -2.62 -11.31 11.53
N ASP A 34 -3.65 -11.64 12.31
CA ASP A 34 -3.84 -11.13 13.66
C ASP A 34 -3.01 -11.94 14.67
N ILE A 35 -2.00 -11.31 15.26
CA ILE A 35 -1.09 -11.98 16.19
C ILE A 35 -1.77 -12.36 17.51
N HIS A 36 -2.90 -11.74 17.86
CA HIS A 36 -3.65 -12.11 19.07
C HIS A 36 -4.44 -13.42 18.89
N GLN A 37 -4.71 -13.83 17.64
CA GLN A 37 -5.46 -15.04 17.32
C GLN A 37 -4.54 -16.18 16.84
N ASP A 38 -3.30 -15.87 16.48
CA ASP A 38 -2.33 -16.83 15.95
C ASP A 38 -1.01 -16.76 16.74
N SER A 39 -0.77 -17.78 17.57
CA SER A 39 0.43 -17.89 18.39
C SER A 39 1.71 -18.12 17.58
N VAL A 40 1.61 -18.71 16.39
CA VAL A 40 2.74 -18.90 15.47
C VAL A 40 3.13 -17.56 14.85
N ALA A 41 2.13 -16.76 14.47
CA ALA A 41 2.34 -15.40 13.98
C ALA A 41 2.97 -14.50 15.06
N ALA A 42 2.47 -14.55 16.29
CA ALA A 42 3.06 -13.83 17.42
C ALA A 42 4.53 -14.23 17.64
N ALA A 43 4.84 -15.54 17.65
CA ALA A 43 6.21 -16.03 17.77
C ALA A 43 7.11 -15.53 16.61
N ARG A 44 6.58 -15.48 15.38
CA ARG A 44 7.29 -14.96 14.22
C ARG A 44 7.60 -13.47 14.38
N VAL A 45 6.65 -12.66 14.84
CA VAL A 45 6.88 -11.23 15.11
C VAL A 45 7.94 -11.05 16.19
N ARG A 46 7.88 -11.80 17.30
CA ARG A 46 8.93 -11.76 18.33
C ARG A 46 10.30 -12.11 17.77
N ALA A 47 10.40 -13.12 16.90
CA ALA A 47 11.66 -13.48 16.26
C ALA A 47 12.22 -12.37 15.36
N ILE A 48 11.36 -11.61 14.68
CA ILE A 48 11.77 -10.46 13.84
C ILE A 48 12.20 -9.27 14.72
N ASN A 49 11.50 -9.05 15.83
CA ASN A 49 11.59 -7.82 16.63
C ASN A 49 12.31 -8.01 17.97
N ASN A 50 13.31 -8.90 18.03
CA ASN A 50 14.15 -9.12 19.22
C ASN A 50 13.36 -9.43 20.50
N GLY A 51 12.32 -10.27 20.38
CA GLY A 51 11.44 -10.67 21.47
C GLY A 51 10.17 -9.83 21.62
N ASN A 52 10.06 -8.69 20.95
CA ASN A 52 8.91 -7.79 21.06
C ASN A 52 7.78 -8.15 20.07
N GLU A 53 6.54 -7.83 20.43
CA GLU A 53 5.37 -7.94 19.55
C GLU A 53 5.03 -6.62 18.84
N SER A 54 6.05 -5.88 18.41
CA SER A 54 5.87 -4.60 17.71
C SER A 54 5.08 -4.78 16.41
N VAL A 55 4.06 -3.96 16.21
CA VAL A 55 3.15 -4.04 15.05
C VAL A 55 2.74 -2.65 14.58
N PRO A 56 2.54 -2.44 13.26
CA PRO A 56 2.53 -3.43 12.20
C PRO A 56 3.92 -3.95 11.83
N THR A 57 4.07 -5.27 11.67
CA THR A 57 5.29 -5.89 11.13
C THR A 57 4.99 -6.49 9.78
N LEU A 58 5.79 -6.16 8.77
CA LEU A 58 5.64 -6.64 7.40
C LEU A 58 6.78 -7.57 7.02
N VAL A 59 6.46 -8.63 6.29
CA VAL A 59 7.43 -9.49 5.61
C VAL A 59 7.17 -9.40 4.11
N PHE A 60 8.20 -9.04 3.35
CA PHE A 60 8.11 -8.87 1.90
C PHE A 60 8.48 -10.16 1.14
N PRO A 61 8.11 -10.27 -0.15
CA PRO A 61 8.50 -11.36 -1.04
C PRO A 61 9.99 -11.74 -1.05
N ASP A 62 10.85 -10.73 -0.91
CA ASP A 62 12.31 -10.86 -0.88
C ASP A 62 12.85 -11.35 0.48
N GLY A 63 11.97 -11.59 1.45
CA GLY A 63 12.29 -12.02 2.81
C GLY A 63 12.67 -10.88 3.76
N SER A 64 12.79 -9.65 3.27
CA SER A 64 13.05 -8.48 4.12
C SER A 64 11.84 -8.11 4.97
N THR A 65 12.06 -7.33 6.01
CA THR A 65 11.02 -6.92 6.96
C THR A 65 11.01 -5.42 7.21
N LEU A 66 9.84 -4.90 7.59
CA LEU A 66 9.70 -3.56 8.18
C LEU A 66 8.83 -3.67 9.43
N THR A 67 9.22 -2.97 10.49
CA THR A 67 8.50 -2.93 11.76
C THR A 67 8.10 -1.50 12.05
N GLU A 68 6.81 -1.29 12.31
CA GLU A 68 6.19 0.01 12.57
C GLU A 68 6.57 1.09 11.54
N PRO A 69 6.56 0.80 10.22
CA PRO A 69 7.07 1.75 9.24
C PRO A 69 6.17 2.98 9.12
N THR A 70 6.81 4.11 8.85
CA THR A 70 6.13 5.27 8.32
C THR A 70 5.60 5.00 6.90
N VAL A 71 4.61 5.78 6.47
CA VAL A 71 4.07 5.70 5.10
C VAL A 71 5.18 5.85 4.05
N ARG A 72 6.14 6.75 4.29
CA ARG A 72 7.24 7.02 3.38
C ARG A 72 8.20 5.83 3.27
N GLU A 73 8.56 5.20 4.39
CA GLU A 73 9.44 4.03 4.38
C GLU A 73 8.79 2.86 3.65
N LEU A 74 7.49 2.64 3.87
CA LEU A 74 6.74 1.61 3.17
C LEU A 74 6.67 1.89 1.66
N GLN A 75 6.44 3.15 1.26
CA GLN A 75 6.47 3.55 -0.16
C GLN A 75 7.83 3.24 -0.79
N SER A 76 8.91 3.72 -0.20
CA SER A 76 10.26 3.50 -0.73
C SER A 76 10.62 2.02 -0.81
N LYS A 77 10.20 1.23 0.18
CA LYS A 77 10.41 -0.23 0.14
C LYS A 77 9.64 -0.87 -1.00
N LEU A 78 8.37 -0.54 -1.20
CA LEU A 78 7.55 -1.05 -2.30
C LEU A 78 8.12 -0.64 -3.67
N GLU A 79 8.57 0.61 -3.82
CA GLU A 79 9.22 1.08 -5.04
C GLU A 79 10.51 0.31 -5.34
N SER A 80 11.34 0.03 -4.32
CA SER A 80 12.55 -0.79 -4.49
C SER A 80 12.25 -2.22 -4.96
N LEU A 81 11.02 -2.71 -4.72
CA LEU A 81 10.54 -4.01 -5.18
C LEU A 81 9.82 -3.93 -6.55
N GLY A 82 9.77 -2.75 -7.17
CA GLY A 82 9.18 -2.52 -8.48
C GLY A 82 7.67 -2.26 -8.46
N TYR A 83 7.06 -2.08 -7.29
CA TYR A 83 5.66 -1.67 -7.22
C TYR A 83 5.50 -0.19 -7.58
N LYS A 84 4.40 0.13 -8.26
CA LYS A 84 3.97 1.51 -8.43
C LYS A 84 3.16 1.90 -7.20
N VAL A 85 3.50 3.01 -6.54
CA VAL A 85 2.86 3.41 -5.29
C VAL A 85 2.16 4.77 -5.40
N GLY A 86 1.15 4.95 -4.54
CA GLY A 86 0.49 6.25 -4.32
C GLY A 86 -0.14 6.88 -5.57
N PHE A 87 0.11 8.18 -5.77
CA PHE A 87 -0.52 8.97 -6.83
C PHE A 87 -0.15 8.47 -8.24
N VAL A 88 1.08 8.00 -8.44
CA VAL A 88 1.51 7.45 -9.74
C VAL A 88 0.73 6.19 -10.09
N ALA A 89 0.54 5.28 -9.11
CA ALA A 89 -0.27 4.08 -9.30
C ALA A 89 -1.73 4.43 -9.62
N TRP A 90 -2.30 5.41 -8.91
CA TRP A 90 -3.64 5.90 -9.15
C TRP A 90 -3.79 6.53 -10.55
N LEU A 91 -2.87 7.41 -10.95
CA LEU A 91 -2.88 8.06 -12.27
C LEU A 91 -2.87 7.04 -13.40
N ILE A 92 -1.94 6.09 -13.34
CA ILE A 92 -1.78 5.08 -14.38
C ILE A 92 -3.01 4.17 -14.43
N GLY A 93 -3.59 3.83 -13.27
CA GLY A 93 -4.81 3.05 -13.18
C GLY A 93 -6.06 3.74 -13.73
N ASN A 94 -6.07 5.08 -13.77
CA ASN A 94 -7.22 5.89 -14.18
C ASN A 94 -6.97 6.70 -15.47
N ILE A 95 -5.91 6.38 -16.22
CA ILE A 95 -5.45 7.22 -17.33
C ILE A 95 -6.52 7.48 -18.39
N TRP A 96 -7.34 6.47 -18.70
CA TRP A 96 -8.47 6.60 -19.63
C TRP A 96 -9.56 7.52 -19.10
N LEU A 97 -9.93 7.37 -17.83
CA LEU A 97 -10.92 8.23 -17.18
C LEU A 97 -10.44 9.69 -17.17
N ILE A 98 -9.18 9.91 -16.81
CA ILE A 98 -8.56 11.24 -16.79
C ILE A 98 -8.55 11.86 -18.19
N PHE A 99 -8.18 11.08 -19.21
CA PHE A 99 -8.20 11.51 -20.60
C PHE A 99 -9.60 11.97 -21.03
N PHE A 100 -10.64 11.18 -20.76
CA PHE A 100 -12.01 11.55 -21.13
C PHE A 100 -12.51 12.80 -20.41
N ILE A 101 -12.20 12.94 -19.11
CA ILE A 101 -12.52 14.16 -18.36
C ILE A 101 -11.82 15.37 -18.99
N ALA A 102 -10.52 15.27 -19.26
CA ALA A 102 -9.75 16.35 -19.87
C ALA A 102 -10.26 16.72 -21.27
N ALA A 103 -10.57 15.73 -22.11
CA ALA A 103 -11.13 15.94 -23.45
C ALA A 103 -12.52 16.61 -23.37
N GLY A 104 -13.39 16.18 -22.45
CA GLY A 104 -14.70 16.79 -22.25
C GLY A 104 -14.61 18.25 -21.81
N VAL A 105 -13.72 18.56 -20.86
CA VAL A 105 -13.46 19.94 -20.41
C VAL A 105 -12.91 20.79 -21.57
N LEU A 106 -11.95 20.27 -22.33
CA LEU A 106 -11.38 20.97 -23.48
C LEU A 106 -12.45 21.29 -24.54
N ILE A 107 -13.29 20.32 -24.89
CA ILE A 107 -14.40 20.52 -25.84
C ILE A 107 -15.36 21.60 -25.34
N ALA A 108 -15.70 21.59 -24.05
CA ALA A 108 -16.57 22.60 -23.45
C ALA A 108 -15.96 24.01 -23.53
N VAL A 109 -14.66 24.14 -23.21
CA VAL A 109 -13.93 25.42 -23.30
C VAL A 109 -13.85 25.92 -24.74
N LEU A 110 -13.52 25.05 -25.70
CA LEU A 110 -13.46 25.42 -27.12
C LEU A 110 -14.82 25.89 -27.64
N ARG A 111 -15.92 25.24 -27.23
CA ARG A 111 -17.28 25.68 -27.56
C ARG A 111 -17.63 27.04 -26.96
N PHE A 112 -17.24 27.29 -25.71
CA PHE A 112 -17.50 28.57 -25.05
C PHE A 112 -16.74 29.73 -25.72
N LEU A 113 -15.46 29.53 -26.02
CA LEU A 113 -14.63 30.55 -26.67
C LEU A 113 -14.99 30.76 -28.15
N GLY A 114 -15.47 29.74 -28.85
CA GLY A 114 -15.91 29.83 -30.25
C GLY A 114 -17.35 30.30 -30.45
N ALA A 115 -18.12 30.50 -29.37
CA ALA A 115 -19.50 30.99 -29.41
C ALA A 115 -19.61 32.52 -29.24
N SER A 116 -18.52 33.27 -29.47
CA SER A 116 -18.44 34.73 -29.35
C SER A 116 -18.44 35.42 -30.70
#